data_AF-A0A127A4C9-F1
#
_entry.id   AF-A0A127A4C9-F1
#
_cell.length_a   1.000
_cell.length_b   1.000
_cell.length_c   1.000
_cell.angle_alpha   90.00
_cell.angle_beta   90.00
_cell.angle_gamma   90.00
#
_symmetry.space_group_name_H-M   'P 1'
#
loop_
_entity.id
_entity.type
_entity.pdbx_description
1 polymer ?
#
loop_
_entity_poly.entity_id
_entity_poly.type
_entity_poly.pdbx_seq_one_letter_code
_entity_poly.pdbx_strand_id
1 'polypeptide(L)'
;MSTHDGEPVTGGEHAPSSAETDAVPAHLDPVPLTELEASLAEATASGSDDDAQQSILAFLNSLVCLLVPEPVPGETEFVEPLVLTGGEGKPVVAAFTHRARIRPDFLEHAPTVVQTQGAVLLQNLGTELGLVLNPGSAYGFELSSEHVAAVLRDFRPAEPGELDADGSAGSAGE
;
A
#
# COMPACT_ATOMS: atom_id res chain seq x y z
N MET A 1 -33.35 60.45 -37.13
CA MET A 1 -34.21 59.33 -36.69
C MET A 1 -33.68 58.89 -35.33
N SER A 2 -34.40 59.23 -34.26
CA SER A 2 -34.05 58.90 -32.89
C SER A 2 -34.79 57.63 -32.50
N THR A 3 -34.09 56.58 -32.12
CA THR A 3 -34.70 55.38 -31.51
C THR A 3 -34.56 55.46 -30.00
N HIS A 4 -35.69 55.25 -29.35
CA HIS A 4 -35.93 55.36 -27.92
C HIS A 4 -35.59 54.04 -27.21
N ASP A 5 -34.90 54.21 -26.08
CA ASP A 5 -34.92 53.48 -24.81
C ASP A 5 -35.90 52.30 -24.61
N GLY A 6 -35.40 51.25 -23.94
CA GLY A 6 -36.21 50.16 -23.37
C GLY A 6 -35.42 48.92 -22.90
N GLU A 7 -34.63 49.04 -21.84
CA GLU A 7 -34.41 47.94 -20.86
C GLU A 7 -35.54 48.04 -19.79
N PRO A 8 -35.85 47.06 -18.89
CA PRO A 8 -34.93 46.08 -18.29
C PRO A 8 -35.51 44.72 -17.77
N VAL A 9 -34.61 43.94 -17.14
CA VAL A 9 -34.76 42.85 -16.13
C VAL A 9 -35.34 41.49 -16.60
N THR A 10 -34.91 40.30 -16.15
CA THR A 10 -34.33 39.81 -14.89
C THR A 10 -33.63 38.46 -15.13
N GLY A 11 -32.62 38.15 -14.30
CA GLY A 11 -32.53 36.82 -13.67
C GLY A 11 -31.68 35.80 -14.41
N GLY A 12 -30.42 35.71 -13.99
CA GLY A 12 -29.51 34.68 -14.44
C GLY A 12 -28.12 34.96 -13.94
N GLU A 13 -28.01 35.13 -12.63
CA GLU A 13 -26.75 35.08 -11.90
C GLU A 13 -26.20 33.66 -12.11
N HIS A 14 -25.54 33.43 -13.25
CA HIS A 14 -24.61 32.33 -13.38
C HIS A 14 -23.42 32.72 -12.50
N ALA A 15 -23.56 32.37 -11.23
CA ALA A 15 -22.45 32.12 -10.34
C ALA A 15 -21.34 31.41 -11.11
N PRO A 16 -20.06 31.68 -10.79
CA PRO A 16 -18.97 30.98 -11.44
C PRO A 16 -19.21 29.48 -11.23
N SER A 17 -19.53 28.75 -12.31
CA SER A 17 -19.42 27.30 -12.29
C SER A 17 -17.95 27.08 -12.03
N SER A 18 -17.65 26.79 -10.76
CA SER A 18 -16.34 26.44 -10.26
C SER A 18 -15.64 25.65 -11.34
N ALA A 19 -14.48 26.16 -11.76
CA ALA A 19 -13.51 25.33 -12.42
C ALA A 19 -13.28 24.14 -11.48
N GLU A 20 -13.97 23.04 -11.73
CA GLU A 20 -13.58 21.73 -11.25
C GLU A 20 -12.15 21.60 -11.73
N THR A 21 -11.23 21.77 -10.79
CA THR A 21 -9.83 21.57 -11.03
C THR A 21 -9.72 20.18 -11.62
N ASP A 22 -9.07 20.07 -12.76
CA ASP A 22 -8.58 18.82 -13.36
C ASP A 22 -7.57 18.21 -12.36
N ALA A 23 -8.06 17.80 -11.20
CA ALA A 23 -7.29 17.30 -10.09
C ALA A 23 -7.27 15.80 -10.29
N VAL A 24 -6.11 15.28 -10.66
CA VAL A 24 -5.88 13.83 -10.65
C VAL A 24 -6.30 13.30 -9.28
N PRO A 25 -7.13 12.24 -9.22
CA PRO A 25 -7.58 11.72 -7.94
C PRO A 25 -6.36 11.26 -7.15
N ALA A 26 -6.37 11.49 -5.83
CA ALA A 26 -5.19 11.34 -5.00
C ALA A 26 -4.54 9.94 -5.01
N HIS A 27 -5.21 8.88 -5.45
CA HIS A 27 -4.60 7.54 -5.60
C HIS A 27 -3.84 7.36 -6.94
N LEU A 28 -4.13 8.18 -7.95
CA LEU A 28 -3.43 8.19 -9.25
C LEU A 28 -2.36 9.28 -9.33
N ASP A 29 -2.28 10.14 -8.32
CA ASP A 29 -1.30 11.22 -8.29
C ASP A 29 0.14 10.65 -8.16
N PRO A 30 1.07 10.98 -9.07
CA PRO A 30 2.42 10.42 -9.08
C PRO A 30 3.40 11.20 -8.18
N VAL A 31 2.92 12.06 -7.27
CA VAL A 31 3.74 12.72 -6.26
C VAL A 31 3.72 11.85 -5.00
N PRO A 32 4.89 11.45 -4.45
CA PRO A 32 4.93 10.61 -3.27
C PRO A 32 4.48 11.40 -2.03
N LEU A 33 3.65 10.77 -1.19
CA LEU A 33 3.13 11.28 0.07
C LEU A 33 3.87 10.71 1.28
N THR A 34 4.60 9.60 1.10
CA THR A 34 5.36 8.90 2.15
C THR A 34 6.74 8.49 1.65
N GLU A 35 7.65 8.21 2.58
CA GLU A 35 8.98 7.68 2.24
C GLU A 35 8.90 6.33 1.51
N LEU A 36 7.92 5.49 1.88
CA LEU A 36 7.64 4.25 1.16
C LEU A 36 7.29 4.50 -0.31
N GLU A 37 6.43 5.48 -0.59
CA GLU A 37 6.09 5.84 -1.98
C GLU A 37 7.28 6.41 -2.74
N ALA A 38 8.15 7.19 -2.08
CA ALA A 38 9.38 7.67 -2.69
C ALA A 38 10.31 6.50 -3.07
N SER A 39 10.53 5.54 -2.17
CA SER A 39 11.33 4.34 -2.46
C SER A 39 10.71 3.50 -3.58
N LEU A 40 9.38 3.34 -3.62
CA LEU A 40 8.68 2.63 -4.70
C LEU A 40 8.82 3.36 -6.05
N ALA A 41 8.82 4.69 -6.04
CA ALA A 41 9.04 5.50 -7.24
C ALA A 41 10.45 5.30 -7.81
N GLU A 42 11.46 5.31 -6.93
CA GLU A 42 12.87 5.08 -7.31
C GLU A 42 13.06 3.67 -7.86
N ALA A 43 12.48 2.67 -7.18
CA ALA A 43 12.54 1.28 -7.60
C ALA A 43 11.93 1.05 -8.98
N THR A 44 10.77 1.66 -9.24
CA THR A 44 10.08 1.56 -10.53
C THR A 44 10.85 2.26 -11.65
N ALA A 45 11.54 3.36 -11.35
CA ALA A 45 12.33 4.10 -12.32
C ALA A 45 13.64 3.38 -12.73
N SER A 46 14.25 2.63 -11.80
CA SER A 46 15.48 1.86 -12.03
C SER A 46 15.22 0.52 -12.71
N GLY A 47 14.17 -0.20 -12.30
CA GLY A 47 13.75 -1.46 -12.91
C GLY A 47 14.69 -2.65 -12.70
N SER A 48 15.59 -2.59 -11.71
CA SER A 48 16.51 -3.68 -11.37
C SER A 48 15.90 -4.64 -10.33
N ASP A 49 16.41 -5.86 -10.24
CA ASP A 49 15.94 -6.85 -9.26
C ASP A 49 16.24 -6.43 -7.80
N ASP A 50 17.36 -5.75 -7.57
CA ASP A 50 17.75 -5.19 -6.26
C ASP A 50 16.69 -4.19 -5.74
N ASP A 51 16.05 -3.46 -6.65
CA ASP A 51 15.01 -2.47 -6.33
C ASP A 51 13.74 -3.11 -5.72
N ALA A 52 13.42 -4.35 -6.10
CA ALA A 52 12.32 -5.09 -5.51
C ALA A 52 12.60 -5.43 -4.04
N GLN A 53 13.83 -5.84 -3.73
CA GLN A 53 14.26 -6.12 -2.35
C GLN A 53 14.27 -4.83 -1.50
N GLN A 54 14.73 -3.71 -2.06
CA GLN A 54 14.68 -2.41 -1.38
C GLN A 54 13.24 -1.96 -1.10
N SER A 55 12.33 -2.17 -2.05
CA SER A 55 10.90 -1.86 -1.86
C SER A 55 10.27 -2.67 -0.73
N ILE A 56 10.62 -3.96 -0.63
CA ILE A 56 10.19 -4.83 0.48
C ILE A 56 10.75 -4.33 1.80
N LEU A 57 12.05 -4.00 1.86
CA LEU A 57 12.68 -3.44 3.05
C LEU A 57 12.04 -2.12 3.49
N ALA A 58 11.78 -1.20 2.56
CA ALA A 58 11.08 0.05 2.82
C ALA A 58 9.68 -0.22 3.36
N PHE A 59 8.95 -1.16 2.77
CA PHE A 59 7.62 -1.57 3.23
C PHE A 59 7.65 -2.11 4.67
N LEU A 60 8.57 -3.04 4.98
CA LEU A 60 8.71 -3.64 6.30
C LEU A 60 8.94 -2.60 7.41
N ASN A 61 9.67 -1.53 7.07
CA ASN A 61 10.01 -0.43 7.99
C ASN A 61 8.98 0.71 8.01
N SER A 62 7.90 0.62 7.24
CA SER A 62 6.90 1.68 7.12
C SER A 62 5.62 1.38 7.88
N LEU A 63 4.89 2.44 8.24
CA LEU A 63 3.49 2.32 8.66
C LEU A 63 2.59 2.26 7.44
N VAL A 64 1.62 1.36 7.46
CA VAL A 64 0.62 1.18 6.41
C VAL A 64 -0.78 1.17 7.00
N CYS A 65 -1.75 1.57 6.19
CA CYS A 65 -3.16 1.57 6.50
C CYS A 65 -3.82 0.29 5.98
N LEU A 66 -4.62 -0.35 6.82
CA LEU A 66 -5.50 -1.46 6.49
C LEU A 66 -6.95 -1.00 6.58
N LEU A 67 -7.80 -1.63 5.78
CA LEU A 67 -9.24 -1.46 5.87
C LEU A 67 -9.84 -2.68 6.55
N VAL A 68 -10.75 -2.44 7.49
CA VAL A 68 -11.42 -3.47 8.28
C VAL A 68 -12.95 -3.26 8.15
N PRO A 69 -13.73 -4.31 7.84
CA PRO A 69 -15.18 -4.22 7.67
C PRO A 69 -15.90 -3.85 8.96
N GLU A 70 -15.50 -4.43 10.09
CA GLU A 70 -16.10 -4.16 11.39
C GLU A 70 -15.05 -3.61 12.36
N PRO A 71 -15.34 -2.51 13.08
CA PRO A 71 -14.47 -2.08 14.17
C PRO A 71 -14.50 -3.14 15.27
N VAL A 72 -13.35 -3.67 15.69
CA VAL A 72 -13.28 -4.58 16.83
C VAL A 72 -13.23 -3.75 18.11
N PRO A 73 -14.31 -3.69 18.93
CA PRO A 73 -14.30 -2.88 20.13
C PRO A 73 -13.38 -3.51 21.19
N GLY A 74 -12.27 -2.84 21.50
CA GLY A 74 -11.39 -3.21 22.61
C GLY A 74 -10.21 -4.12 22.26
N GLU A 75 -10.15 -4.66 21.03
CA GLU A 75 -9.03 -5.48 20.55
C GLU A 75 -8.46 -4.83 19.29
N THR A 76 -7.30 -4.19 19.42
CA THR A 76 -6.48 -3.79 18.26
C THR A 76 -5.52 -4.90 17.82
N GLU A 77 -5.53 -6.04 18.52
CA GLU A 77 -4.55 -7.12 18.36
C GLU A 77 -4.90 -8.09 17.22
N PHE A 78 -6.19 -8.30 16.93
CA PHE A 78 -6.64 -9.16 15.83
C PHE A 78 -7.72 -8.46 15.01
N VAL A 79 -7.32 -7.88 13.88
CA VAL A 79 -8.26 -7.31 12.89
C VAL A 79 -8.24 -8.15 11.63
N GLU A 80 -9.41 -8.37 11.03
CA GLU A 80 -9.54 -9.05 9.73
C GLU A 80 -9.54 -8.00 8.61
N PRO A 81 -8.41 -7.82 7.88
CA PRO A 81 -8.34 -6.81 6.85
C PRO A 81 -9.16 -7.19 5.62
N LEU A 82 -9.49 -6.20 4.80
CA LEU A 82 -10.12 -6.39 3.50
C LEU A 82 -9.23 -7.26 2.59
N VAL A 83 -9.72 -8.45 2.27
CA VAL A 83 -9.10 -9.38 1.32
C VAL A 83 -9.73 -9.19 -0.06
N LEU A 84 -8.87 -9.05 -1.07
CA LEU A 84 -9.23 -8.96 -2.47
C LEU A 84 -8.82 -10.24 -3.20
N THR A 85 -9.34 -10.41 -4.41
CA THR A 85 -8.81 -11.37 -5.37
C THR A 85 -7.70 -10.69 -6.17
N GLY A 86 -6.45 -11.10 -5.95
CA GLY A 86 -5.26 -10.56 -6.62
C GLY A 86 -5.01 -11.21 -7.98
N GLY A 87 -3.78 -11.05 -8.47
CA GLY A 87 -3.30 -11.74 -9.68
C GLY A 87 -3.53 -13.25 -9.60
N GLU A 88 -3.92 -13.86 -10.72
CA GLU A 88 -4.15 -15.31 -10.84
C GLU A 88 -5.28 -15.89 -9.96
N GLY A 89 -6.12 -15.03 -9.38
CA GLY A 89 -7.24 -15.46 -8.55
C GLY A 89 -6.87 -15.80 -7.09
N LYS A 90 -5.62 -15.55 -6.69
CA LYS A 90 -5.15 -15.80 -5.31
C LYS A 90 -5.63 -14.69 -4.36
N PRO A 91 -5.95 -15.01 -3.10
CA PRO A 91 -6.38 -14.01 -2.12
C PRO A 91 -5.21 -13.10 -1.71
N VAL A 92 -5.44 -11.79 -1.70
CA VAL A 92 -4.44 -10.78 -1.29
C VAL A 92 -5.05 -9.79 -0.31
N VAL A 93 -4.28 -9.37 0.69
CA VAL A 93 -4.69 -8.31 1.62
C VAL A 93 -4.43 -6.94 1.01
N ALA A 94 -5.43 -6.06 1.03
CA ALA A 94 -5.28 -4.68 0.60
C ALA A 94 -4.65 -3.82 1.72
N ALA A 95 -3.48 -3.24 1.43
CA ALA A 95 -2.83 -2.25 2.28
C ALA A 95 -2.64 -0.94 1.53
N PHE A 96 -2.51 0.17 2.25
CA PHE A 96 -2.33 1.49 1.67
C PHE A 96 -1.19 2.23 2.36
N THR A 97 -0.37 2.90 1.57
CA THR A 97 0.74 3.73 2.08
C THR A 97 0.24 4.94 2.87
N HIS A 98 -0.91 5.49 2.49
CA HIS A 98 -1.49 6.67 3.12
C HIS A 98 -3.02 6.68 2.97
N ARG A 99 -3.73 7.30 3.93
CA ARG A 99 -5.21 7.38 3.90
C ARG A 99 -5.75 8.05 2.63
N ALA A 100 -5.02 9.01 2.08
CA ALA A 100 -5.40 9.71 0.84
C ALA A 100 -5.33 8.80 -0.42
N ARG A 101 -4.61 7.67 -0.35
CA ARG A 101 -4.55 6.68 -1.43
C ARG A 101 -5.71 5.70 -1.41
N ILE A 102 -6.51 5.70 -0.34
CA ILE A 102 -7.66 4.82 -0.21
C ILE A 102 -8.78 5.32 -1.12
N ARG A 103 -9.18 4.51 -2.11
CA ARG A 103 -10.33 4.82 -2.94
C ARG A 103 -11.63 4.73 -2.13
N PRO A 104 -12.60 5.61 -2.38
CA PRO A 104 -13.87 5.63 -1.63
C PRO A 104 -14.64 4.31 -1.72
N ASP A 105 -14.60 3.63 -2.87
CA ASP A 105 -15.24 2.32 -3.10
C ASP A 105 -14.78 1.25 -2.07
N PHE A 106 -13.49 1.24 -1.69
CA PHE A 106 -13.01 0.31 -0.67
C PHE A 106 -13.58 0.63 0.72
N LEU A 107 -13.86 1.91 1.03
CA LEU A 107 -14.45 2.33 2.30
C LEU A 107 -15.94 1.98 2.40
N GLU A 108 -16.62 1.79 1.27
CA GLU A 108 -18.01 1.29 1.25
C GLU A 108 -18.08 -0.17 1.71
N HIS A 109 -17.02 -0.94 1.48
CA HIS A 109 -16.89 -2.34 1.91
C HIS A 109 -16.24 -2.48 3.29
N ALA A 110 -15.25 -1.63 3.59
CA ALA A 110 -14.50 -1.67 4.83
C ALA A 110 -14.20 -0.25 5.35
N PRO A 111 -15.11 0.34 6.15
CA PRO A 111 -15.05 1.77 6.51
C PRO A 111 -14.00 2.09 7.58
N THR A 112 -13.52 1.09 8.31
CA THR A 112 -12.59 1.31 9.42
C THR A 112 -11.16 1.27 8.92
N VAL A 113 -10.40 2.33 9.17
CA VAL A 113 -8.97 2.39 8.81
C VAL A 113 -8.12 2.16 10.05
N VAL A 114 -7.25 1.15 10.01
CA VAL A 114 -6.30 0.81 11.06
C VAL A 114 -4.88 1.01 10.54
N GLN A 115 -3.96 1.51 11.36
CA GLN A 115 -2.54 1.60 11.00
C GLN A 115 -1.75 0.49 11.69
N THR A 116 -0.83 -0.12 10.96
CA THR A 116 0.10 -1.12 11.48
C THR A 116 1.45 -1.00 10.79
N GLN A 117 2.49 -1.57 11.39
CA GLN A 117 3.80 -1.65 10.76
C GLN A 117 3.80 -2.73 9.68
N GLY A 118 4.44 -2.48 8.53
CA GLY A 118 4.51 -3.42 7.41
C GLY A 118 5.09 -4.78 7.83
N ALA A 119 6.13 -4.79 8.68
CA ALA A 119 6.67 -6.03 9.24
C ALA A 119 5.68 -6.81 10.11
N VAL A 120 4.86 -6.12 10.91
CA VAL A 120 3.83 -6.75 11.75
C VAL A 120 2.69 -7.30 10.89
N LEU A 121 2.26 -6.54 9.88
CA LEU A 121 1.28 -6.99 8.91
C LEU A 121 1.75 -8.26 8.22
N LEU A 122 2.98 -8.30 7.70
CA LEU A 122 3.49 -9.45 6.97
C LEU A 122 3.57 -10.70 7.85
N GLN A 123 3.95 -10.55 9.13
CA GLN A 123 3.95 -11.65 10.10
C GLN A 123 2.54 -12.18 10.38
N ASN A 124 1.55 -11.28 10.52
CA ASN A 124 0.16 -11.66 10.78
C ASN A 124 -0.54 -12.29 9.57
N LEU A 125 -0.10 -11.94 8.36
CA LEU A 125 -0.66 -12.42 7.09
C LEU A 125 -0.35 -13.90 6.83
N GLY A 126 0.75 -14.40 7.38
CA GLY A 126 1.22 -15.77 7.18
C GLY A 126 1.70 -16.03 5.74
N THR A 127 1.81 -17.30 5.36
CA THR A 127 2.35 -17.73 4.06
C THR A 127 1.29 -18.05 3.01
N GLU A 128 0.00 -17.92 3.36
CA GLU A 128 -1.12 -18.35 2.52
C GLU A 128 -1.75 -17.21 1.72
N LEU A 129 -1.67 -15.99 2.24
CA LEU A 129 -2.20 -14.78 1.60
C LEU A 129 -1.07 -14.03 0.89
N GLY A 130 -1.41 -13.29 -0.17
CA GLY A 130 -0.53 -12.26 -0.72
C GLY A 130 -0.86 -10.88 -0.12
N LEU A 131 -0.15 -9.85 -0.56
CA LEU A 131 -0.36 -8.46 -0.18
C LEU A 131 -0.39 -7.61 -1.44
N VAL A 132 -1.38 -6.73 -1.55
CA VAL A 132 -1.40 -5.66 -2.56
C VAL A 132 -1.39 -4.31 -1.86
N LEU A 133 -0.35 -3.53 -2.12
CA LEU A 133 -0.18 -2.17 -1.65
C LEU A 133 -0.74 -1.21 -2.69
N ASN A 134 -1.61 -0.28 -2.26
CA ASN A 134 -2.29 0.70 -3.09
C ASN A 134 -2.91 0.10 -4.38
N PRO A 135 -3.87 -0.83 -4.26
CA PRO A 135 -4.48 -1.48 -5.42
C PRO A 135 -5.06 -0.46 -6.41
N GLY A 136 -4.62 -0.55 -7.68
CA GLY A 136 -5.07 0.33 -8.77
C GLY A 136 -4.59 1.78 -8.67
N SER A 137 -3.46 2.02 -7.99
CA SER A 137 -2.88 3.36 -7.75
C SER A 137 -1.53 3.55 -8.46
N ALA A 138 -1.03 4.78 -8.50
CA ALA A 138 0.27 5.12 -9.11
C ALA A 138 1.45 4.39 -8.46
N TYR A 139 1.40 4.16 -7.14
CA TYR A 139 2.39 3.41 -6.37
C TYR A 139 1.88 2.03 -5.98
N GLY A 140 1.31 1.32 -6.95
CA GLY A 140 0.83 -0.05 -6.78
C GLY A 140 2.00 -1.03 -6.67
N PHE A 141 1.98 -1.88 -5.66
CA PHE A 141 2.99 -2.91 -5.44
C PHE A 141 2.32 -4.20 -4.95
N GLU A 142 2.68 -5.35 -5.51
CA GLU A 142 2.07 -6.63 -5.16
C GLU A 142 3.12 -7.66 -4.76
N LEU A 143 2.84 -8.36 -3.65
CA LEU A 143 3.57 -9.52 -3.19
C LEU A 143 2.64 -10.73 -3.24
N SER A 144 3.01 -11.74 -4.03
CA SER A 144 2.34 -13.03 -4.00
C SER A 144 2.59 -13.73 -2.66
N SER A 145 1.73 -14.68 -2.28
CA SER A 145 1.92 -15.48 -1.07
C SER A 145 3.27 -16.21 -1.03
N GLU A 146 3.79 -16.60 -2.19
CA GLU A 146 5.12 -17.20 -2.34
C GLU A 146 6.24 -16.21 -2.02
N HIS A 147 6.12 -14.95 -2.48
CA HIS A 147 7.06 -13.89 -2.13
C HIS A 147 6.97 -13.52 -0.65
N VAL A 148 5.76 -13.45 -0.09
CA VAL A 148 5.56 -13.26 1.36
C VAL A 148 6.29 -14.35 2.15
N ALA A 149 6.09 -15.62 1.79
CA ALA A 149 6.75 -16.74 2.45
C ALA A 149 8.28 -16.68 2.33
N ALA A 150 8.81 -16.25 1.19
CA ALA A 150 10.24 -16.07 0.99
C ALA A 150 10.81 -14.96 1.91
N VAL A 151 10.12 -13.82 2.01
CA VAL A 151 10.49 -12.72 2.89
C VAL A 151 10.43 -13.16 4.35
N LEU A 152 9.36 -13.82 4.80
CA LEU A 152 9.25 -14.29 6.19
C LEU A 152 10.34 -15.31 6.57
N ARG A 153 10.81 -16.12 5.60
CA ARG A 153 11.94 -17.04 5.82
C ARG A 153 13.27 -16.30 5.97
N ASP A 154 13.52 -15.29 5.13
CA ASP A 154 14.77 -14.53 5.10
C ASP A 154 14.91 -13.59 6.32
N PHE A 155 13.80 -13.03 6.77
CA PHE A 155 13.73 -12.08 7.88
C PHE A 155 13.48 -12.73 9.25
N ARG A 156 13.57 -14.06 9.36
CA ARG A 156 13.61 -14.71 10.66
C ARG A 156 14.90 -14.24 11.36
N PRO A 157 14.85 -13.69 12.59
CA PRO A 157 16.07 -13.37 13.31
C PRO A 157 16.95 -14.62 13.33
N ALA A 158 18.23 -14.47 12.96
CA ALA A 158 19.18 -15.57 13.04
C ALA A 158 19.10 -16.15 14.46
N GLU A 159 18.60 -17.38 14.57
CA GLU A 159 18.63 -18.09 15.84
C GLU A 159 20.10 -18.09 16.29
N PRO A 160 20.42 -17.73 17.54
CA PRO A 160 21.79 -17.78 18.03
C PRO A 160 22.22 -19.26 18.08
N GLY A 161 22.79 -19.75 16.97
CA GLY A 161 23.19 -21.15 16.80
C GLY A 161 23.52 -21.60 15.38
N GLU A 162 23.20 -20.84 14.33
CA GLU A 162 23.43 -21.29 12.94
C GLU A 162 24.83 -20.96 12.38
N LEU A 163 25.74 -20.46 13.23
CA LEU A 163 27.14 -20.16 12.87
C LEU A 163 28.13 -21.31 13.15
N ASP A 164 27.67 -22.46 13.67
CA ASP A 164 28.53 -23.56 14.10
C ASP A 164 28.24 -24.86 13.32
N ALA A 165 28.43 -24.84 12.00
CA ALA A 165 28.44 -26.07 11.19
C ALA A 165 29.39 -26.01 9.98
N ASP A 166 30.60 -25.49 10.18
CA ASP A 166 31.75 -25.84 9.32
C ASP A 166 32.94 -26.24 10.19
N GLY A 167 32.77 -27.36 10.92
CA GLY A 167 33.84 -28.07 11.58
C GLY A 167 34.44 -29.12 10.63
N SER A 168 35.07 -28.68 9.55
CA SER A 168 35.77 -29.58 8.63
C SER A 168 37.10 -30.03 9.24
N ALA A 169 37.13 -31.33 9.57
CA ALA A 169 38.25 -32.20 9.90
C ALA A 169 39.65 -31.72 9.45
N GLY A 170 40.54 -31.51 10.42
CA GLY A 170 41.99 -31.45 10.23
C GLY A 170 42.67 -32.56 11.03
N SER A 171 43.20 -33.55 10.31
CA SER A 171 43.83 -34.78 10.79
C SER A 171 44.95 -34.58 11.82
N ALA A 172 44.95 -35.42 12.86
CA ALA A 172 46.12 -35.72 13.67
C ALA A 172 46.61 -37.14 13.34
N GLY A 173 47.89 -37.29 12.98
CA GLY A 173 48.53 -38.59 12.82
C GLY A 173 49.80 -38.55 11.97
N GLU A 174 50.92 -38.18 12.60
CA GLU A 174 52.28 -38.63 12.26
C GLU A 174 52.89 -39.27 13.51
#